data_AF-A0A918LXF9-F1
#
_entry.id   AF-A0A918LXF9-F1
#
_cell.length_a   1.000
_cell.length_b   1.000
_cell.length_c   1.000
_cell.angle_alpha   90.00
_cell.angle_beta   90.00
_cell.angle_gamma   90.00
#
_symmetry.space_group_name_H-M   'P 1'
#
loop_
_entity.id
_entity.type
_entity.pdbx_description
1 polymer ?
#
loop_
_entity_poly.entity_id
_entity_poly.type
_entity_poly.pdbx_seq_one_letter_code
_entity_poly.pdbx_strand_id
1 'polypeptide(L)'
;MVVLVAQGLSNDEIAGRLVISPLTAKTHINRAMTKLHARDRARLGVFACQLGLVTAHTPDPHPRPHPRPRPHPRPRPRPWPWPRPRF
;
A
#
# COMPACT_ATOMS: atom_id res chain seq x y z
N MET A 1 -3.52 -10.63 -3.33
CA MET A 1 -2.58 -9.49 -3.25
C MET A 1 -1.18 -9.79 -3.76
N VAL A 2 -0.52 -10.88 -3.33
CA VAL A 2 0.87 -11.20 -3.73
C VAL A 2 1.07 -11.22 -5.25
N VAL A 3 0.13 -11.79 -6.01
CA VAL A 3 0.10 -11.77 -7.49
C VAL A 3 0.15 -10.34 -8.05
N LEU A 4 -0.71 -9.44 -7.55
CA LEU A 4 -0.74 -8.04 -7.98
C LEU A 4 0.58 -7.32 -7.63
N VAL A 5 1.19 -7.69 -6.50
CA VAL A 5 2.49 -7.14 -6.12
C VAL A 5 3.59 -7.56 -7.10
N ALA A 6 3.60 -8.83 -7.47
CA ALA A 6 4.53 -9.41 -8.43
C ALA A 6 4.32 -8.88 -9.86
N GLN A 7 3.10 -8.45 -10.20
CA GLN A 7 2.79 -7.72 -11.43
C GLN A 7 3.26 -6.25 -11.42
N GLY A 8 3.90 -5.80 -10.34
CA GLY A 8 4.46 -4.44 -10.25
C GLY A 8 3.51 -3.37 -9.73
N LEU A 9 2.26 -3.70 -9.37
CA LEU A 9 1.27 -2.68 -8.99
C LEU A 9 1.57 -1.98 -7.67
N SER A 10 1.51 -0.66 -7.62
CA SER A 10 1.55 0.12 -6.39
C SER A 10 0.43 -0.25 -5.40
N ASN A 11 0.58 0.16 -4.12
CA ASN A 11 -0.42 -0.10 -3.09
C ASN A 11 -1.77 0.57 -3.41
N ASP A 12 -1.74 1.74 -4.07
CA ASP A 12 -2.94 2.46 -4.49
C ASP A 12 -3.66 1.74 -5.64
N GLU A 13 -2.93 1.17 -6.61
CA GLU A 13 -3.54 0.36 -7.68
C GLU A 13 -4.14 -0.94 -7.13
N ILE A 14 -3.43 -1.59 -6.20
CA ILE A 14 -3.94 -2.78 -5.50
C ILE A 14 -5.20 -2.42 -4.70
N ALA A 15 -5.19 -1.28 -4.00
CA ALA A 15 -6.32 -0.81 -3.22
C ALA A 15 -7.53 -0.51 -4.12
N GLY A 16 -7.32 0.15 -5.26
CA GLY A 16 -8.36 0.41 -6.25
C GLY A 16 -8.95 -0.86 -6.84
N ARG A 17 -8.12 -1.85 -7.20
CA ARG A 17 -8.59 -3.14 -7.73
C ARG A 17 -9.35 -3.99 -6.72
N LEU A 18 -9.00 -3.88 -5.43
CA LEU A 18 -9.60 -4.69 -4.37
C LEU A 18 -10.69 -3.94 -3.59
N VAL A 19 -10.98 -2.68 -3.94
CA VAL A 19 -11.97 -1.82 -3.28
C VAL A 19 -11.72 -1.72 -1.75
N ILE A 20 -10.48 -1.40 -1.38
CA ILE A 20 -10.06 -1.22 0.02
C ILE A 20 -9.22 0.05 0.18
N SER A 21 -8.87 0.43 1.42
CA SER A 21 -7.95 1.55 1.63
C SER A 21 -6.50 1.21 1.25
N PRO A 22 -5.69 2.18 0.79
CA PRO A 22 -4.25 1.99 0.56
C PRO A 22 -3.48 1.53 1.81
N LEU A 23 -3.92 1.96 3.00
CA LEU A 23 -3.34 1.53 4.27
C LEU A 23 -3.62 0.05 4.55
N THR A 24 -4.83 -0.42 4.24
CA THR A 24 -5.22 -1.83 4.32
C THR A 24 -4.34 -2.66 3.38
N ALA A 25 -4.19 -2.22 2.12
CA ALA A 25 -3.28 -2.86 1.16
C ALA A 25 -1.84 -2.96 1.70
N LYS A 26 -1.28 -1.87 2.21
CA LYS A 26 0.06 -1.86 2.83
C LYS A 26 0.17 -2.88 3.98
N THR A 27 -0.84 -2.95 4.83
CA THR A 27 -0.86 -3.87 5.98
C THR A 27 -0.84 -5.32 5.53
N HIS A 28 -1.68 -5.69 4.56
CA HIS A 28 -1.70 -7.05 4.03
C HIS A 28 -0.40 -7.43 3.32
N ILE A 29 0.21 -6.51 2.56
CA ILE A 29 1.51 -6.74 1.90
C ILE A 29 2.60 -6.98 2.94
N ASN A 30 2.69 -6.14 3.98
CA ASN A 30 3.66 -6.34 5.06
C ASN A 30 3.48 -7.69 5.76
N ARG A 31 2.23 -8.08 6.07
CA ARG A 31 1.95 -9.39 6.68
C ARG A 31 2.32 -10.55 5.75
N ALA A 32 2.10 -10.41 4.44
CA ALA A 32 2.52 -11.42 3.47
C ALA A 32 4.06 -11.54 3.41
N MET A 33 4.77 -10.42 3.40
CA MET A 33 6.24 -10.40 3.44
C MET A 33 6.77 -11.08 4.71
N THR A 34 6.19 -10.79 5.88
CA THR A 34 6.56 -11.46 7.14
C THR A 34 6.35 -12.96 7.05
N LYS A 35 5.18 -13.42 6.57
CA LYS A 35 4.86 -14.86 6.48
C LYS A 35 5.76 -15.60 5.49
N LEU A 36 6.20 -14.93 4.42
CA LEU A 36 7.04 -15.51 3.38
C LEU A 36 8.54 -15.22 3.60
N HIS A 37 8.91 -14.61 4.72
CA HIS A 37 10.27 -14.16 5.00
C HIS A 37 10.88 -13.32 3.85
N ALA A 38 10.03 -12.57 3.14
CA ALA A 38 10.47 -11.64 2.11
C ALA A 38 10.89 -10.33 2.79
N ARG A 39 12.14 -9.92 2.58
CA ARG A 39 12.68 -8.70 3.19
C ARG A 39 12.21 -7.43 2.48
N ASP A 40 11.84 -7.55 1.22
CA ASP A 40 11.42 -6.46 0.38
C ASP A 40 10.44 -6.94 -0.70
N ARG A 41 9.89 -5.96 -1.42
CA ARG A 41 8.88 -6.17 -2.43
C ARG A 41 9.39 -6.98 -3.63
N ALA A 42 10.66 -6.82 -4.01
CA ALA A 42 11.22 -7.59 -5.12
C ALA A 42 11.35 -9.07 -4.73
N ARG A 43 11.83 -9.38 -3.52
CA ARG A 43 11.86 -10.76 -3.00
C ARG A 43 10.46 -11.38 -2.97
N LEU A 44 9.44 -10.62 -2.58
CA LEU A 44 8.05 -11.08 -2.61
C LEU A 44 7.57 -11.42 -4.04
N GLY A 45 7.97 -10.61 -5.03
CA GLY A 45 7.71 -10.89 -6.45
C GLY A 45 8.39 -12.17 -6.94
N VAL A 46 9.66 -12.37 -6.57
CA VAL A 46 10.40 -13.60 -6.89
C VAL A 46 9.74 -14.84 -6.29
N PHE A 47 9.27 -14.76 -5.03
CA PHE A 47 8.52 -15.86 -4.41
C PHE A 47 7.24 -16.19 -5.18
N ALA A 48 6.50 -15.18 -5.66
CA ALA A 48 5.31 -15.40 -6.45
C ALA A 48 5.62 -16.13 -7.76
N CYS A 49 6.71 -15.77 -8.44
CA CYS A 49 7.17 -16.46 -9.65
C CYS A 49 7.58 -17.91 -9.35
N GLN A 50 8.37 -18.13 -8.28
CA GLN A 50 8.83 -19.47 -7.89
C GLN A 50 7.66 -20.41 -7.52
N LEU A 51 6.60 -19.88 -6.93
CA LEU A 51 5.39 -20.62 -6.59
C LEU A 51 4.42 -20.80 -7.78
N GLY A 52 4.80 -20.33 -8.98
CA GLY A 52 3.94 -20.38 -10.17
C GLY A 52 2.72 -19.47 -10.12
N LEU A 53 2.67 -18.51 -9.18
CA LEU A 53 1.54 -17.60 -9.00
C LEU A 53 1.51 -16.47 -10.04
N VAL A 54 2.66 -16.19 -10.67
CA VAL A 54 2.83 -15.18 -11.73
C VAL A 54 3.85 -15.69 -12.74
N THR A 55 3.52 -15.60 -14.02
CA THR A 55 4.51 -15.65 -15.10
C THR A 55 5.20 -14.29 -15.15
N ALA A 56 6.54 -14.26 -15.14
CA ALA A 56 7.31 -13.01 -15.22
C ALA A 56 6.89 -12.20 -16.45
N HIS A 57 6.03 -11.21 -16.25
CA HIS A 57 5.65 -10.28 -17.29
C HIS A 57 6.73 -9.21 -17.36
N THR A 58 7.30 -8.98 -18.54
CA THR A 58 8.24 -7.88 -18.76
C THR A 58 7.61 -6.58 -18.27
N PRO A 59 8.24 -5.84 -17.34
CA PRO A 59 7.63 -4.62 -16.81
C PRO A 59 7.45 -3.60 -17.95
N ASP A 60 6.27 -2.98 -18.00
CA ASP A 60 6.01 -1.85 -18.88
C ASP A 60 7.02 -0.72 -18.54
N PRO A 61 7.76 -0.19 -19.52
CA PRO A 61 8.84 0.77 -19.27
C PRO A 61 8.33 2.14 -18.80
N HIS A 62 7.01 2.39 -18.80
CA HIS A 62 6.43 3.68 -18.41
C HIS A 62 5.64 3.59 -17.10
N PRO A 63 6.28 3.77 -15.93
CA PRO A 63 5.54 3.93 -14.68
C PRO A 63 4.72 5.21 -14.79
N ARG A 64 3.38 5.11 -14.88
CA ARG A 64 2.52 6.29 -14.79
C ARG A 64 2.60 6.79 -13.35
N PRO A 65 3.11 8.01 -13.08
CA PRO A 65 3.10 8.54 -11.73
C PRO A 65 1.64 8.71 -11.30
N HIS A 66 1.21 7.96 -10.30
CA HIS A 66 -0.12 8.12 -9.73
C HIS A 66 -0.19 9.46 -8.99
N PRO A 67 -1.21 10.29 -9.26
CA PRO A 67 -1.40 11.53 -8.53
C PRO A 67 -1.61 11.19 -7.05
N ARG A 68 -0.77 11.78 -6.17
CA ARG A 68 -0.92 11.61 -4.73
C ARG A 68 -2.33 12.05 -4.32
N PRO A 69 -3.06 11.26 -3.51
CA PRO A 69 -4.35 11.69 -3.01
C PRO A 69 -4.21 13.02 -2.27
N ARG A 70 -5.15 13.94 -2.49
CA ARG A 70 -5.12 15.26 -1.86
C ARG A 70 -5.08 15.08 -0.34
N PRO A 71 -4.16 15.77 0.39
CA PRO A 71 -4.13 15.68 1.83
C PRO A 71 -5.47 16.12 2.40
N HIS A 72 -6.04 15.32 3.30
CA HIS A 72 -7.27 15.68 3.98
C HIS A 72 -7.03 16.97 4.81
N PRO A 73 -7.93 17.96 4.73
CA PRO A 73 -7.79 19.18 5.53
C PRO A 73 -7.80 18.80 7.01
N ARG A 74 -6.85 19.38 7.77
CA ARG A 74 -6.81 19.18 9.23
C ARG A 74 -8.15 19.63 9.82
N PRO A 75 -8.79 18.83 10.68
CA PRO A 75 -10.02 19.25 11.33
C PRO A 75 -9.75 20.53 12.14
N ARG A 76 -10.67 21.50 12.08
CA ARG A 76 -10.60 22.68 12.94
C ARG A 76 -10.62 22.22 14.40
N PRO A 77 -9.73 22.75 15.27
CA PRO A 77 -9.75 22.40 16.68
C PRO A 77 -11.13 22.73 17.26
N ARG A 78 -11.76 21.75 17.91
CA ARG A 78 -13.01 22.00 18.63
C ARG A 78 -12.73 22.96 19.78
N PRO A 79 -13.61 23.94 20.06
CA PRO A 79 -13.47 24.76 21.25
C PRO A 79 -13.49 23.86 22.50
N TRP A 80 -12.54 24.08 23.40
CA TRP A 80 -12.44 23.32 24.65
C TRP A 80 -13.64 23.66 25.55
N PRO A 81 -14.31 22.67 26.15
CA PRO A 81 -15.51 22.89 26.97
C PRO A 81 -15.20 23.35 28.41
N TRP A 82 -13.93 23.46 28.80
CA TRP A 82 -13.50 23.78 30.16
C TRP A 82 -12.79 25.14 30.21
N PRO A 83 -12.90 25.90 31.32
CA PRO A 83 -12.17 27.14 31.49
C PRO A 83 -10.67 26.88 31.43
N ARG A 84 -9.95 27.70 30.65
CA ARG A 84 -8.48 27.60 30.52
C ARG A 84 -7.85 28.01 31.86
N PRO A 85 -6.84 27.27 32.36
CA PRO A 85 -6.09 27.68 33.55
C PRO A 85 -5.46 29.05 33.30
N ARG A 86 -5.68 29.99 34.22
CA ARG A 86 -4.91 31.23 34.31
C ARG A 86 -3.60 30.91 35.01
N PHE A 87 -2.51 30.84 34.26
CA PHE A 87 -1.17 31.07 34.79
C PHE A 87 -0.79 32.52 34.49
#